data_AF-A0A1I0F6H5-F1
#
_entry.id   AF-A0A1I0F6H5-F1
#
_cell.length_a   1.000
_cell.length_b   1.000
_cell.length_c   1.000
_cell.angle_alpha   90.00
_cell.angle_beta   90.00
_cell.angle_gamma   90.00
#
_symmetry.space_group_name_H-M   'P 1'
#
loop_
_entity.id
_entity.type
_entity.pdbx_description
1 polymer ?
#
loop_
_entity_poly.entity_id
_entity_poly.type
_entity_poly.pdbx_seq_one_letter_code
_entity_poly.pdbx_strand_id
1 'polypeptide(L)'
;MSNTNDENGGLDKLTSVSMEIIMHAGTAQSLLMQVVKGLSNNIEEADARAKLDEAKQSISYAHSTQTDIIQAAVGGEDIGYSLLFNHAQDTLMMAQAEHVFVTAMLDVYLNLVTRIEKLENR
;
A
#
# COMPACT_ATOMS: atom_id res chain seq x y z
N MET A 1 -28.91 -10.46 32.66
CA MET A 1 -27.49 -10.14 32.87
C MET A 1 -26.83 -10.16 31.52
N SER A 2 -26.75 -8.99 30.87
CA SER A 2 -26.02 -8.81 29.62
C SER A 2 -24.53 -8.80 29.93
N ASN A 3 -23.79 -9.71 29.30
CA ASN A 3 -22.36 -9.90 29.47
C ASN A 3 -21.63 -8.78 28.71
N THR A 4 -21.22 -7.72 29.41
CA THR A 4 -20.50 -6.56 28.85
C THR A 4 -19.01 -6.84 28.55
N ASN A 5 -18.58 -8.09 28.60
CA ASN A 5 -17.17 -8.47 28.41
C ASN A 5 -16.82 -8.91 26.97
N ASP A 6 -17.81 -9.05 26.06
CA ASP A 6 -17.54 -9.40 24.65
C ASP A 6 -17.27 -8.18 23.74
N GLU A 7 -17.75 -6.98 24.12
CA GLU A 7 -17.63 -5.78 23.27
C GLU A 7 -16.19 -5.26 23.13
N ASN A 8 -15.33 -5.51 24.14
CA ASN A 8 -13.93 -5.04 24.12
C ASN A 8 -13.00 -5.93 23.27
N GLY A 9 -13.30 -7.23 23.13
CA GLY A 9 -12.43 -8.16 22.40
C GLY A 9 -12.43 -7.92 20.88
N GLY A 10 -13.57 -7.53 20.32
CA GLY A 10 -13.70 -7.18 18.90
C GLY A 10 -13.01 -5.87 18.54
N LEU A 11 -13.08 -4.87 19.43
CA LEU A 11 -12.46 -3.56 19.24
C LEU A 11 -10.93 -3.62 19.27
N ASP A 12 -10.37 -4.44 20.16
CA ASP A 12 -8.92 -4.67 20.24
C ASP A 12 -8.39 -5.39 19.00
N LYS A 13 -9.09 -6.43 18.51
CA LYS A 13 -8.72 -7.14 17.27
C LYS A 13 -8.72 -6.20 16.06
N LEU A 14 -9.77 -5.40 15.89
CA LEU A 14 -9.89 -4.47 14.77
C LEU A 14 -8.83 -3.37 14.84
N THR A 15 -8.47 -2.92 16.04
CA THR A 15 -7.38 -1.96 16.27
C THR A 15 -6.03 -2.53 15.86
N SER A 16 -5.72 -3.77 16.27
CA SER A 16 -4.47 -4.43 15.88
C SER A 16 -4.35 -4.61 14.37
N VAL A 17 -5.42 -5.10 13.72
CA VAL A 17 -5.47 -5.24 12.26
C VAL A 17 -5.32 -3.90 11.55
N SER A 18 -5.97 -2.85 12.06
CA SER A 18 -5.85 -1.51 11.48
C SER A 18 -4.41 -0.99 11.54
N MET A 19 -3.73 -1.19 12.67
CA MET A 19 -2.32 -0.79 12.82
C MET A 19 -1.40 -1.56 11.87
N GLU A 20 -1.63 -2.85 11.69
CA GLU A 20 -0.88 -3.69 10.75
C GLU A 20 -1.05 -3.19 9.30
N ILE A 21 -2.29 -2.92 8.88
CA ILE A 21 -2.58 -2.35 7.56
C ILE A 21 -1.86 -1.00 7.38
N ILE A 22 -1.95 -0.11 8.38
CA ILE A 22 -1.30 1.22 8.33
C ILE A 22 0.22 1.09 8.22
N MET A 23 0.85 0.19 8.98
CA MET A 23 2.30 -0.01 8.91
C MET A 23 2.74 -0.48 7.52
N HIS A 24 2.07 -1.50 6.98
CA HIS A 24 2.41 -2.04 5.67
C HIS A 24 2.12 -1.05 4.52
N ALA A 25 1.02 -0.31 4.59
CA ALA A 25 0.73 0.77 3.66
C ALA A 25 1.78 1.88 3.74
N GLY A 26 2.18 2.30 4.94
CA GLY A 26 3.22 3.30 5.15
C GLY A 26 4.60 2.87 4.64
N THR A 27 4.97 1.60 4.81
CA THR A 27 6.18 1.03 4.20
C THR A 27 6.12 1.11 2.67
N ALA A 28 4.99 0.74 2.07
CA ALA A 28 4.82 0.84 0.62
C ALA A 28 4.94 2.29 0.12
N GLN A 29 4.26 3.25 0.76
CA GLN A 29 4.36 4.67 0.40
C GLN A 29 5.79 5.19 0.53
N SER A 30 6.54 4.79 1.56
CA SER A 30 7.95 5.17 1.72
C SER A 30 8.82 4.66 0.56
N LEU A 31 8.63 3.41 0.12
CA LEU A 31 9.33 2.82 -1.02
C LEU A 31 8.95 3.53 -2.33
N LEU A 32 7.67 3.78 -2.56
CA LEU A 32 7.17 4.51 -3.73
C LEU A 32 7.75 5.93 -3.80
N MET A 33 7.79 6.63 -2.67
CA MET A 33 8.39 7.96 -2.56
C MET A 33 9.89 7.95 -2.88
N GLN A 34 10.61 6.89 -2.51
CA GLN A 34 12.03 6.73 -2.90
C GLN A 34 12.18 6.59 -4.41
N VAL A 35 11.31 5.83 -5.07
CA VAL A 35 11.30 5.72 -6.55
C VAL A 35 11.06 7.10 -7.18
N VAL A 36 10.01 7.82 -6.74
CA VAL A 36 9.68 9.16 -7.27
C VAL A 36 10.85 10.14 -7.10
N LYS A 37 11.49 10.17 -5.93
CA LYS A 37 12.70 11.00 -5.70
C LYS A 37 13.89 10.54 -6.55
N GLY A 38 13.99 9.25 -6.80
CA GLY A 38 15.00 8.64 -7.65
C GLY A 38 14.88 9.06 -9.12
N LEU A 39 13.66 9.23 -9.66
CA LEU A 39 13.45 9.68 -11.04
C LEU A 39 14.14 11.02 -11.32
N SER A 40 14.16 11.93 -10.34
CA SER A 40 14.85 13.23 -10.45
C SER A 40 16.38 13.14 -10.36
N ASN A 41 16.94 11.99 -9.95
CA ASN A 41 18.36 11.79 -9.67
C ASN A 41 18.97 10.63 -10.48
N ASN A 42 18.38 10.29 -11.61
CA ASN A 42 18.84 9.18 -12.47
C ASN A 42 18.95 7.84 -11.74
N ILE A 43 17.87 7.44 -11.05
CA ILE A 43 17.77 6.13 -10.43
C ILE A 43 17.99 5.01 -11.45
N GLU A 44 18.76 4.01 -11.05
CA GLU A 44 18.95 2.78 -11.82
C GLU A 44 17.63 2.02 -11.95
N GLU A 45 17.30 1.55 -13.15
CA GLU A 45 16.05 0.83 -13.43
C GLU A 45 15.87 -0.37 -12.48
N ALA A 46 16.94 -1.13 -12.26
CA ALA A 46 16.90 -2.31 -11.39
C ALA A 46 16.54 -1.94 -9.94
N ASP A 47 17.06 -0.83 -9.42
CA ASP A 47 16.78 -0.36 -8.06
C ASP A 47 15.34 0.17 -7.95
N ALA A 48 14.88 0.91 -8.96
CA ALA A 48 13.51 1.39 -9.02
C ALA A 48 12.50 0.23 -9.06
N ARG A 49 12.74 -0.78 -9.91
CA ARG A 49 11.88 -1.97 -10.01
C ARG A 49 11.87 -2.79 -8.72
N ALA A 50 13.03 -2.99 -8.08
CA ALA A 50 13.10 -3.68 -6.80
C ALA A 50 12.23 -3.01 -5.73
N LYS A 51 12.32 -1.68 -5.61
CA LYS A 51 11.48 -0.91 -4.66
C LYS A 51 9.99 -1.00 -5.00
N LEU A 52 9.60 -0.96 -6.28
CA LEU A 52 8.21 -1.13 -6.70
C LEU A 52 7.67 -2.53 -6.35
N ASP A 53 8.49 -3.57 -6.50
CA ASP A 53 8.13 -4.94 -6.16
C ASP A 53 7.99 -5.12 -4.64
N GLU A 54 8.90 -4.58 -3.85
CA GLU A 54 8.80 -4.57 -2.38
C GLU A 54 7.55 -3.82 -1.90
N ALA A 55 7.26 -2.65 -2.49
CA ALA A 55 6.05 -1.90 -2.20
C ALA A 55 4.78 -2.71 -2.51
N LYS A 56 4.76 -3.40 -3.65
CA LYS A 56 3.66 -4.28 -4.06
C LYS A 56 3.45 -5.44 -3.08
N GLN A 57 4.52 -6.04 -2.58
CA GLN A 57 4.44 -7.11 -1.59
C GLN A 57 3.83 -6.62 -0.28
N SER A 58 4.27 -5.46 0.23
CA SER A 58 3.71 -4.86 1.45
C SER A 58 2.23 -4.50 1.28
N ILE A 59 1.86 -3.91 0.13
CA ILE A 59 0.47 -3.64 -0.24
C ILE A 59 -0.36 -4.93 -0.27
N SER A 60 0.15 -5.98 -0.92
CA SER A 60 -0.57 -7.25 -1.09
C SER A 60 -0.84 -7.91 0.26
N TYR A 61 0.12 -7.85 1.18
CA TYR A 61 -0.06 -8.34 2.54
C TYR A 61 -1.18 -7.58 3.27
N ALA A 62 -1.11 -6.24 3.29
CA ALA A 62 -2.13 -5.41 3.94
C ALA A 62 -3.52 -5.60 3.31
N HIS A 63 -3.59 -5.74 1.98
CA HIS A 63 -4.83 -5.96 1.25
C HIS A 63 -5.42 -7.34 1.51
N SER A 64 -4.60 -8.37 1.74
CA SER A 64 -5.09 -9.67 2.21
C SER A 64 -5.79 -9.51 3.56
N THR A 65 -5.15 -8.85 4.52
CA THR A 65 -5.73 -8.63 5.85
C THR A 65 -7.02 -7.81 5.79
N GLN A 66 -7.07 -6.76 4.96
CA GLN A 66 -8.32 -6.01 4.71
C GLN A 66 -9.41 -6.90 4.12
N THR A 67 -9.06 -7.75 3.16
CA THR A 67 -10.00 -8.66 2.49
C THR A 67 -10.60 -9.65 3.49
N ASP A 68 -9.79 -10.22 4.37
CA ASP A 68 -10.25 -11.17 5.39
C ASP A 68 -11.30 -10.55 6.32
N ILE A 69 -11.10 -9.29 6.74
CA ILE A 69 -12.07 -8.55 7.56
C ILE A 69 -13.37 -8.28 6.78
N ILE A 70 -13.28 -7.84 5.53
CA ILE A 70 -14.47 -7.61 4.68
C ILE A 70 -15.24 -8.92 4.48
N GLN A 71 -14.54 -10.03 4.23
CA GLN A 71 -15.16 -11.35 4.07
C GLN A 71 -15.86 -11.82 5.34
N ALA A 72 -15.23 -11.63 6.50
CA ALA A 72 -15.83 -11.93 7.79
C ALA A 72 -17.13 -11.14 8.03
N ALA A 73 -17.12 -9.82 7.74
CA ALA A 73 -18.32 -8.98 7.85
C ALA A 73 -19.44 -9.45 6.92
N VAL A 74 -19.13 -9.78 5.66
CA VAL A 74 -20.09 -10.32 4.69
C VAL A 74 -20.61 -11.70 5.12
N GLY A 75 -19.79 -12.50 5.80
CA GLY A 75 -20.15 -13.79 6.39
C GLY A 75 -21.05 -13.71 7.62
N GLY A 76 -21.35 -12.51 8.11
CA GLY A 76 -22.23 -12.27 9.25
C GLY A 76 -21.52 -12.13 10.60
N GLU A 77 -20.19 -12.02 10.63
CA GLU A 77 -19.48 -11.58 11.84
C GLU A 77 -19.84 -10.13 12.15
N ASP A 78 -20.17 -9.84 13.42
CA ASP A 78 -20.43 -8.48 13.88
C ASP A 78 -19.12 -7.70 13.97
N ILE A 79 -18.81 -6.97 12.90
CA ILE A 79 -17.66 -6.07 12.84
C ILE A 79 -18.14 -4.66 13.19
N GLY A 80 -17.88 -4.25 14.43
CA GLY A 80 -18.24 -2.93 14.92
C GLY A 80 -17.62 -1.79 14.10
N TYR A 81 -18.25 -0.61 14.17
CA TYR A 81 -17.73 0.60 13.54
C TYR A 81 -16.38 1.00 14.17
N SER A 82 -15.38 1.25 13.32
CA SER A 82 -14.07 1.76 13.75
C SER A 82 -13.55 2.84 12.81
N LEU A 83 -13.36 4.04 13.36
CA LEU A 83 -12.74 5.16 12.63
C LEU A 83 -11.30 4.82 12.20
N LEU A 84 -10.56 4.11 13.06
CA LEU A 84 -9.18 3.73 12.76
C LEU A 84 -9.11 2.71 11.63
N PHE A 85 -10.05 1.77 11.56
CA PHE A 85 -10.10 0.79 10.48
C PHE A 85 -10.47 1.43 9.15
N ASN A 86 -11.44 2.35 9.14
CA ASN A 86 -11.74 3.14 7.94
C ASN A 86 -10.50 3.92 7.45
N HIS A 87 -9.78 4.58 8.36
CA HIS A 87 -8.54 5.27 8.01
C HIS A 87 -7.46 4.34 7.47
N ALA A 88 -7.32 3.13 8.03
CA ALA A 88 -6.40 2.13 7.55
C ALA A 88 -6.72 1.67 6.12
N GLN A 89 -8.02 1.45 5.82
CA GLN A 89 -8.49 1.12 4.47
C GLN A 89 -8.19 2.25 3.48
N ASP A 90 -8.53 3.50 3.82
CA ASP A 90 -8.26 4.66 2.95
C ASP A 90 -6.76 4.79 2.63
N THR A 91 -5.91 4.62 3.65
CA THR A 91 -4.46 4.71 3.51
C THR A 91 -3.91 3.61 2.60
N LEU A 92 -4.39 2.38 2.75
CA LEU A 92 -3.98 1.25 1.91
C LEU A 92 -4.44 1.43 0.45
N MET A 93 -5.69 1.82 0.23
CA MET A 93 -6.21 2.07 -1.12
C MET A 93 -5.48 3.23 -1.80
N MET A 94 -5.09 4.27 -1.04
CA MET A 94 -4.23 5.34 -1.55
C MET A 94 -2.85 4.82 -1.96
N ALA A 95 -2.20 3.97 -1.15
CA ALA A 95 -0.92 3.38 -1.48
C ALA A 95 -0.99 2.48 -2.73
N GLN A 96 -2.10 1.76 -2.92
CA GLN A 96 -2.36 0.98 -4.14
C GLN A 96 -2.48 1.85 -5.39
N ALA A 97 -3.26 2.93 -5.32
CA ALA A 97 -3.36 3.88 -6.42
C ALA A 97 -2.00 4.52 -6.73
N GLU A 98 -1.26 4.92 -5.70
CA GLU A 98 0.09 5.47 -5.83
C GLU A 98 1.05 4.49 -6.53
N HIS A 99 1.01 3.20 -6.17
CA HIS A 99 1.84 2.17 -6.83
C HIS A 99 1.61 2.11 -8.34
N VAL A 100 0.34 2.14 -8.76
CA VAL A 100 -0.02 2.15 -10.19
C VAL A 100 0.56 3.39 -10.88
N PHE A 101 0.39 4.57 -10.29
CA PHE A 101 0.88 5.81 -10.89
C PHE A 101 2.41 5.87 -10.95
N VAL A 102 3.11 5.51 -9.88
CA VAL A 102 4.58 5.54 -9.83
C VAL A 102 5.19 4.52 -10.80
N THR A 103 4.58 3.34 -10.93
CA THR A 103 5.01 2.34 -11.93
C THR A 103 4.91 2.90 -13.34
N ALA A 104 3.77 3.50 -13.69
CA ALA A 104 3.59 4.11 -15.01
C ALA A 104 4.56 5.29 -15.23
N MET A 105 4.83 6.10 -14.20
CA MET A 105 5.81 7.19 -14.27
C MET A 105 7.23 6.67 -14.54
N LEU A 106 7.64 5.58 -13.89
CA LEU A 106 8.94 4.95 -14.13
C LEU A 106 9.05 4.48 -15.59
N ASP A 107 8.03 3.81 -16.12
CA ASP A 107 8.04 3.34 -17.50
C ASP A 107 8.15 4.50 -18.50
N VAL A 108 7.43 5.62 -18.25
CA VAL A 108 7.55 6.84 -19.06
C VAL A 108 8.95 7.43 -18.95
N TYR A 109 9.50 7.55 -17.74
CA TYR A 109 10.85 8.07 -17.51
C TYR A 109 11.92 7.27 -18.28
N LEU A 110 11.89 5.93 -18.18
CA LEU A 110 12.85 5.06 -18.87
C LEU A 110 12.76 5.19 -20.39
N ASN A 111 11.53 5.26 -20.93
CA ASN A 111 11.32 5.50 -22.35
C ASN A 111 11.92 6.85 -22.81
N LEU A 112 11.81 7.90 -22.00
CA LEU A 112 12.41 9.20 -22.30
C LEU A 112 13.94 9.13 -22.27
N VAL A 113 14.53 8.51 -21.24
CA VAL A 113 15.98 8.31 -21.14
C VAL A 113 16.52 7.58 -22.37
N THR A 114 15.95 6.43 -22.72
CA THR A 114 16.38 5.67 -23.91
C THR A 114 16.26 6.48 -25.20
N ARG A 115 15.25 7.33 -25.35
CA ARG A 115 15.09 8.19 -26.54
C ARG A 115 16.14 9.30 -26.57
N ILE A 116 16.48 9.89 -25.43
CA ILE A 116 17.51 10.92 -25.32
C ILE A 116 18.88 10.33 -25.66
N GLU A 117 19.24 9.19 -25.09
CA GLU A 117 20.50 8.50 -25.40
C GLU A 117 20.64 8.17 -26.89
N LYS A 118 19.55 7.75 -27.55
CA LYS A 118 19.54 7.51 -29.01
C LYS A 118 19.74 8.78 -29.83
N LEU A 119 19.39 9.95 -29.30
CA LEU A 119 19.59 11.23 -29.98
C LEU A 119 21.00 11.79 -29.73
N GLU A 120 21.56 11.58 -28.54
CA GLU A 120 22.90 12.04 -28.17
C GLU A 120 24.01 11.21 -28.84
N ASN A 121 23.76 9.92 -29.10
CA ASN A 121 24.72 9.01 -29.75
C ASN A 121 24.66 9.03 -31.29
N ARG A 122 24.10 10.09 -31.90
CA ARG A 122 24.02 10.29 -33.36
C ARG A 122 24.95 11.41 -33.82
#